data_AF-A0A8D8R5Y2-F1
#
_entry.id   AF-A0A8D8R5Y2-F1
#
_cell.length_a   1.000
_cell.length_b   1.000
_cell.length_c   1.000
_cell.angle_alpha   90.00
_cell.angle_beta   90.00
_cell.angle_gamma   90.00
#
_symmetry.space_group_name_H-M   'P 1'
#
loop_
_entity.id
_entity.type
_entity.pdbx_description
1 polymer ?
#
loop_
_entity_poly.entity_id
_entity_poly.type
_entity_poly.pdbx_seq_one_letter_code
_entity_poly.pdbx_strand_id
1 'polypeptide(L)'
;MSLSKHSKLRRFNEEYIKYGFTYIEKDGKHLPQCVICLATLSNDALRPVRLERHLQSVHPNLQNRSKEFFQTKLSSLKKMSLGSTGVFAQQRDKLVEASYDIAFLIAREKKPHTIGETLVKPCILSAVQKVLGDEASNKMKQMSLSDSRYY
;
A
#
# COMPACT_ATOMS: atom_id res chain seq x y z
N MET A 1 -10.64 -40.94 7.22
CA MET A 1 -10.85 -40.25 5.93
C MET A 1 -11.80 -39.09 6.15
N SER A 2 -11.26 -37.89 6.34
CA SER A 2 -12.06 -36.71 6.68
C SER A 2 -12.45 -35.97 5.41
N LEU A 3 -13.73 -36.01 5.03
CA LEU A 3 -14.26 -35.25 3.91
C LEU A 3 -14.11 -33.74 4.18
N SER A 4 -13.17 -33.09 3.49
CA SER A 4 -13.08 -31.64 3.44
C SER A 4 -14.26 -31.09 2.63
N LYS A 5 -15.26 -30.54 3.31
CA LYS A 5 -16.32 -29.73 2.70
C LYS A 5 -15.66 -28.56 1.97
N HIS A 6 -15.51 -28.64 0.65
CA HIS A 6 -15.18 -27.48 -0.17
C HIS A 6 -16.36 -26.49 -0.13
N SER A 7 -16.36 -25.59 0.87
CA SER A 7 -17.27 -24.46 0.87
C SER A 7 -16.97 -23.62 -0.38
N LYS A 8 -17.89 -23.57 -1.34
CA LYS A 8 -17.78 -22.73 -2.53
C LYS A 8 -17.51 -21.29 -2.11
N LEU A 9 -16.30 -20.79 -2.37
CA LEU A 9 -15.91 -19.41 -2.09
C LEU A 9 -16.70 -18.48 -3.02
N ARG A 10 -17.24 -17.39 -2.48
CA ARG A 10 -17.92 -16.39 -3.29
C ARG A 10 -16.90 -15.54 -4.04
N ARG A 11 -17.18 -15.28 -5.31
CA ARG A 11 -16.43 -14.28 -6.09
C ARG A 11 -17.04 -12.90 -5.86
N PHE A 12 -16.20 -11.87 -5.94
CA PHE A 12 -16.65 -10.49 -5.88
C PHE A 12 -17.40 -10.11 -7.17
N ASN A 13 -18.42 -9.27 -7.05
CA ASN A 13 -19.13 -8.68 -8.19
C ASN A 13 -18.84 -7.17 -8.20
N GLU A 14 -18.43 -6.64 -9.35
CA GLU A 14 -18.08 -5.22 -9.51
C GLU A 14 -19.24 -4.28 -9.17
N GLU A 15 -20.48 -4.71 -9.34
CA GLU A 15 -21.67 -3.93 -8.95
C GLU A 15 -21.77 -3.69 -7.44
N TYR A 16 -21.01 -4.41 -6.61
CA TYR A 16 -20.94 -4.17 -5.17
C TYR A 16 -20.28 -2.83 -4.80
N ILE A 17 -19.69 -2.13 -5.77
CA ILE A 17 -19.26 -0.74 -5.60
C ILE A 17 -20.43 0.18 -5.20
N LYS A 18 -21.69 -0.15 -5.57
CA LYS A 18 -22.87 0.61 -5.13
C LYS A 18 -23.09 0.57 -3.61
N TYR A 19 -22.54 -0.43 -2.93
CA TYR A 19 -22.52 -0.55 -1.47
C TYR A 19 -21.23 0.02 -0.85
N GLY A 20 -20.35 0.61 -1.67
CA GLY A 20 -19.07 1.15 -1.22
C GLY A 20 -17.98 0.10 -0.98
N PHE A 21 -17.97 -0.99 -1.74
CA PHE A 21 -16.97 -2.04 -1.59
C PHE A 21 -16.14 -2.28 -2.85
N THR A 22 -14.88 -2.67 -2.63
CA THR A 22 -13.97 -3.33 -3.59
C THR A 22 -13.57 -4.69 -3.02
N TYR A 23 -12.67 -5.43 -3.66
CA TYR A 23 -12.07 -6.63 -3.08
C TYR A 23 -10.56 -6.59 -3.04
N ILE A 24 -10.01 -7.36 -2.10
CA ILE A 24 -8.62 -7.79 -2.05
C ILE A 24 -8.58 -9.29 -2.31
N GLU A 25 -7.62 -9.75 -3.09
CA GLU A 25 -7.36 -11.18 -3.24
C GLU A 25 -6.33 -11.63 -2.19
N LYS A 26 -6.70 -12.60 -1.36
CA LYS A 26 -5.83 -13.22 -0.36
C LYS A 26 -6.06 -14.72 -0.34
N ASP A 27 -5.00 -15.50 -0.51
CA ASP A 27 -5.05 -16.98 -0.54
C ASP A 27 -6.10 -17.52 -1.55
N GLY A 28 -6.21 -16.88 -2.72
CA GLY A 28 -7.19 -17.20 -3.77
C GLY A 28 -8.65 -16.86 -3.42
N LYS A 29 -8.88 -16.12 -2.34
CA LYS A 29 -10.22 -15.68 -1.87
C LYS A 29 -10.39 -14.19 -2.10
N HIS A 30 -11.58 -13.81 -2.56
CA HIS A 30 -11.96 -12.39 -2.63
C HIS A 30 -12.49 -11.97 -1.26
N LEU A 31 -11.84 -11.00 -0.64
CA LEU A 31 -12.25 -10.41 0.62
C LEU A 31 -12.76 -8.99 0.34
N PRO A 32 -14.03 -8.67 0.65
CA PRO A 32 -14.56 -7.34 0.40
C PRO A 32 -13.92 -6.32 1.34
N GLN A 33 -13.46 -5.21 0.78
CA GLN A 33 -12.90 -4.06 1.49
C GLN A 33 -13.79 -2.82 1.29
N CYS A 34 -14.14 -2.15 2.37
CA CYS A 34 -14.90 -0.90 2.31
C CYS A 34 -14.04 0.24 1.76
N VAL A 35 -14.55 1.01 0.80
CA VAL A 35 -13.81 2.12 0.18
C VAL A 35 -13.80 3.41 1.03
N ILE A 36 -14.54 3.44 2.14
CA ILE A 36 -14.63 4.58 3.05
C ILE A 36 -13.68 4.39 4.24
N CYS A 37 -13.82 3.28 4.97
CA CYS A 37 -13.06 3.01 6.20
C CYS A 37 -11.94 1.98 6.04
N LEU A 38 -11.75 1.40 4.84
CA LEU A 38 -10.73 0.38 4.56
C LEU A 38 -10.89 -0.95 5.31
N ALA A 39 -11.97 -1.13 6.08
CA ALA A 39 -12.28 -2.37 6.76
C ALA A 39 -12.40 -3.52 5.76
N THR A 40 -11.65 -4.59 5.99
CA THR A 40 -11.69 -5.82 5.19
C THR A 40 -12.55 -6.85 5.92
N LEU A 41 -13.57 -7.37 5.24
CA LEU A 41 -14.49 -8.36 5.80
C LEU A 41 -14.17 -9.76 5.26
N SER A 42 -14.74 -10.78 5.87
CA SER A 42 -14.59 -12.16 5.42
C SER A 42 -15.30 -12.41 4.08
N ASN A 43 -14.92 -13.47 3.36
CA ASN A 43 -15.56 -13.85 2.09
C ASN A 43 -17.09 -14.05 2.22
N ASP A 44 -17.57 -14.54 3.37
CA ASP A 44 -19.02 -14.72 3.61
C ASP A 44 -19.77 -13.37 3.70
N ALA A 45 -19.05 -12.25 3.92
CA ALA A 45 -19.61 -10.91 3.87
C ALA A 45 -19.91 -10.41 2.45
N LEU A 46 -19.50 -11.11 1.38
CA LEU A 46 -19.84 -10.76 -0.01
C LEU A 46 -21.35 -10.85 -0.33
N ARG A 47 -22.19 -11.26 0.61
CA ARG A 47 -23.64 -11.21 0.47
C ARG A 47 -24.09 -9.73 0.48
N PRO A 48 -24.90 -9.27 -0.50
CA PRO A 48 -25.33 -7.87 -0.59
C PRO A 48 -25.88 -7.30 0.72
N VAL A 49 -26.76 -8.04 1.40
CA VAL A 49 -27.35 -7.65 2.70
C VAL A 49 -26.29 -7.34 3.76
N ARG A 50 -25.14 -8.02 3.75
CA ARG A 50 -24.07 -7.79 4.72
C ARG A 50 -23.25 -6.55 4.39
N LEU A 51 -22.99 -6.30 3.10
CA LEU A 51 -22.31 -5.08 2.63
C LEU A 51 -23.17 -3.84 2.89
N GLU A 52 -24.46 -3.92 2.58
CA GLU A 52 -25.43 -2.86 2.84
C GLU A 52 -25.56 -2.57 4.33
N ARG A 53 -25.69 -3.61 5.16
CA ARG A 53 -25.71 -3.45 6.62
C ARG A 53 -24.45 -2.80 7.16
N HIS A 54 -23.27 -3.12 6.63
CA HIS A 54 -22.04 -2.43 7.02
C HIS A 54 -22.12 -0.94 6.68
N LEU A 55 -22.57 -0.59 5.47
CA LEU A 55 -22.74 0.80 5.07
C LEU A 55 -23.73 1.53 5.99
N GLN A 56 -24.88 0.94 6.31
CA GLN A 56 -25.90 1.54 7.18
C GLN A 56 -25.44 1.70 8.64
N SER A 57 -24.76 0.68 9.19
CA SER A 57 -24.36 0.68 10.61
C SER A 57 -23.09 1.48 10.89
N VAL A 58 -22.09 1.39 10.01
CA VAL A 58 -20.79 2.04 10.20
C VAL A 58 -20.77 3.44 9.56
N HIS A 59 -21.56 3.64 8.50
CA HIS A 59 -21.58 4.87 7.71
C HIS A 59 -23.02 5.38 7.43
N PRO A 60 -23.86 5.59 8.45
CA PRO A 60 -25.27 5.97 8.28
C PRO A 60 -25.44 7.24 7.43
N ASN A 61 -24.52 8.20 7.55
CA ASN A 61 -24.53 9.46 6.79
C ASN A 61 -24.21 9.29 5.29
N LEU A 62 -23.77 8.11 4.86
CA LEU A 62 -23.33 7.83 3.50
C LEU A 62 -24.19 6.76 2.80
N GLN A 63 -25.25 6.27 3.45
CA GLN A 63 -26.10 5.19 2.93
C GLN A 63 -26.81 5.55 1.61
N ASN A 64 -27.16 6.83 1.43
CA ASN A 64 -27.89 7.34 0.25
C ASN A 64 -26.97 7.96 -0.81
N ARG A 65 -25.65 7.72 -0.72
CA ARG A 65 -24.70 8.23 -1.71
C ARG A 65 -24.77 7.44 -3.00
N SER A 66 -24.48 8.10 -4.11
CA SER A 66 -24.56 7.49 -5.43
C SER A 66 -23.38 6.54 -5.71
N LYS A 67 -23.51 5.70 -6.74
CA LYS A 67 -22.44 4.79 -7.19
C LYS A 67 -21.18 5.57 -7.57
N GLU A 68 -21.32 6.73 -8.19
CA GLU A 68 -20.24 7.60 -8.65
C GLU A 68 -19.40 8.15 -7.48
N PHE A 69 -20.05 8.44 -6.35
CA PHE A 69 -19.36 8.82 -5.11
C PHE A 69 -18.40 7.72 -4.66
N PHE A 70 -18.88 6.48 -4.61
CA PHE A 70 -18.06 5.33 -4.21
C PHE A 70 -16.99 5.00 -5.25
N GLN A 71 -17.26 5.16 -6.55
CA GLN A 71 -16.25 5.01 -7.60
C GLN A 71 -15.15 6.06 -7.50
N THR A 72 -15.49 7.30 -7.16
CA THR A 72 -14.51 8.36 -6.92
C THR A 72 -13.65 8.02 -5.72
N LYS A 73 -14.24 7.56 -4.62
CA LYS A 73 -13.50 7.08 -3.45
C LYS A 73 -12.60 5.89 -3.81
N LEU A 74 -13.11 4.90 -4.56
CA LEU A 74 -12.30 3.80 -5.05
C LEU A 74 -11.15 4.27 -5.94
N SER A 75 -11.36 5.27 -6.79
CA SER A 75 -10.31 5.83 -7.64
C SER A 75 -9.24 6.54 -6.81
N SER A 76 -9.64 7.31 -5.80
CA SER A 76 -8.71 7.89 -4.83
C SER A 76 -7.98 6.80 -4.03
N LEU A 77 -8.67 5.75 -3.61
CA LEU A 77 -8.06 4.61 -2.95
C LEU A 77 -7.08 3.89 -3.86
N LYS A 78 -7.40 3.65 -5.13
CA LYS A 78 -6.48 3.08 -6.12
C LYS A 78 -5.31 4.00 -6.39
N LYS A 79 -5.49 5.32 -6.35
CA LYS A 79 -4.37 6.28 -6.43
C LYS A 79 -3.48 6.23 -5.18
N MET A 80 -4.05 6.00 -4.01
CA MET A 80 -3.30 5.80 -2.77
C MET A 80 -2.68 4.39 -2.67
N SER A 81 -3.36 3.35 -3.18
CA SER A 81 -2.93 1.96 -3.24
C SER A 81 -2.11 1.64 -4.48
N LEU A 82 -1.97 2.57 -5.44
CA LEU A 82 -0.83 2.66 -6.35
C LEU A 82 0.46 2.98 -5.55
N GLY A 83 0.32 3.31 -4.27
CA GLY A 83 1.36 3.21 -3.24
C GLY A 83 1.48 1.83 -2.56
N SER A 84 0.78 0.78 -3.02
CA SER A 84 1.00 -0.63 -2.60
C SER A 84 1.07 -1.62 -3.77
N THR A 85 0.56 -1.30 -4.96
CA THR A 85 0.68 -2.14 -6.18
C THR A 85 1.11 -1.36 -7.43
N GLY A 86 1.40 -0.06 -7.31
CA GLY A 86 2.08 0.69 -8.36
C GLY A 86 3.59 0.62 -8.15
N VAL A 87 4.34 0.63 -9.23
CA VAL A 87 5.81 0.63 -9.30
C VAL A 87 6.50 1.54 -8.26
N PHE A 88 5.83 2.58 -7.78
CA PHE A 88 6.31 3.51 -6.74
C PHE A 88 6.36 2.95 -5.30
N ALA A 89 5.49 2.00 -4.94
CA ALA A 89 5.46 1.36 -3.62
C ALA A 89 6.68 0.47 -3.40
N GLN A 90 6.91 -0.43 -4.37
CA GLN A 90 8.09 -1.29 -4.41
C GLN A 90 9.37 -0.47 -4.43
N GLN A 91 9.35 0.71 -5.05
CA GLN A 91 10.50 1.59 -5.10
C GLN A 91 10.77 2.29 -3.77
N ARG A 92 9.73 2.69 -3.01
CA ARG A 92 9.88 3.20 -1.63
C ARG A 92 10.34 2.12 -0.67
N ASP A 93 9.78 0.92 -0.73
CA ASP A 93 10.17 -0.18 0.16
C ASP A 93 11.65 -0.54 -0.06
N LYS A 94 12.08 -0.67 -1.31
CA LYS A 94 13.50 -0.90 -1.64
C LYS A 94 14.41 0.26 -1.24
N LEU A 95 13.92 1.50 -1.29
CA LEU A 95 14.68 2.68 -0.88
C LEU A 95 14.85 2.75 0.63
N VAL A 96 13.80 2.38 1.38
CA VAL A 96 13.82 2.28 2.84
C VAL A 96 14.70 1.11 3.28
N GLU A 97 14.59 -0.05 2.62
CA GLU A 97 15.45 -1.21 2.85
C GLU A 97 16.92 -0.86 2.60
N ALA A 98 17.24 -0.24 1.46
CA ALA A 98 18.60 0.20 1.16
C ALA A 98 19.11 1.26 2.16
N SER A 99 18.25 2.20 2.59
CA SER A 99 18.62 3.18 3.62
C SER A 99 18.93 2.51 4.95
N TYR A 100 18.11 1.54 5.36
CA TYR A 100 18.32 0.75 6.55
C TYR A 100 19.63 -0.03 6.50
N ASP A 101 19.94 -0.68 5.38
CA ASP A 101 21.20 -1.41 5.19
C ASP A 101 22.41 -0.50 5.29
N ILE A 102 22.34 0.69 4.68
CA ILE A 102 23.42 1.68 4.75
C ILE A 102 23.60 2.19 6.19
N ALA A 103 22.51 2.51 6.88
CA ALA A 103 22.56 2.94 8.28
C ALA A 103 23.12 1.83 9.19
N PHE A 104 22.74 0.57 8.95
CA PHE A 104 23.26 -0.59 9.66
C PHE A 104 24.78 -0.76 9.45
N LEU A 105 25.26 -0.63 8.22
CA LEU A 105 26.70 -0.69 7.91
C LEU A 105 27.47 0.44 8.62
N ILE A 106 26.94 1.67 8.59
CA ILE A 106 27.53 2.82 9.29
C ILE A 106 27.62 2.55 10.79
N ALA A 107 26.54 2.06 11.39
CA ALA A 107 26.47 1.73 12.82
C ALA A 107 27.43 0.59 13.19
N ARG A 108 27.52 -0.45 12.36
CA ARG A 108 28.43 -1.59 12.56
C ARG A 108 29.89 -1.15 12.59
N GLU A 109 30.27 -0.23 11.70
CA GLU A 109 31.61 0.36 11.67
C GLU A 109 31.81 1.49 12.71
N LYS A 110 30.83 1.69 13.61
CA LYS A 110 30.82 2.71 14.67
C LYS A 110 31.08 4.12 14.15
N LYS A 111 30.60 4.42 12.94
CA LYS A 111 30.70 5.74 12.32
C LYS A 111 29.54 6.63 12.75
N PRO A 112 29.72 7.97 12.74
CA PRO A 112 28.63 8.88 13.05
C PRO A 112 27.51 8.75 12.01
N HIS A 113 26.26 8.83 12.45
CA HIS A 113 25.08 8.75 11.57
C HIS A 113 25.08 9.84 10.47
N THR A 114 25.77 10.97 10.71
CA THR A 114 25.93 12.07 9.76
C THR A 114 26.73 11.68 8.51
N ILE A 115 27.54 10.62 8.55
CA ILE A 115 28.34 10.18 7.39
C ILE A 115 27.45 9.70 6.23
N GLY A 116 26.25 9.22 6.53
CA GLY A 116 25.25 8.79 5.56
C GLY A 116 24.88 9.93 4.61
N GLU A 117 24.42 11.06 5.16
CA GLU A 117 24.03 12.23 4.34
C GLU A 117 25.22 13.01 3.80
N THR A 118 26.32 13.13 4.55
CA THR A 118 27.45 14.01 4.17
C THR A 118 28.40 13.40 3.14
N LEU A 119 28.54 12.07 3.11
CA LEU A 119 29.50 11.40 2.22
C LEU A 119 28.85 10.28 1.41
N VAL A 120 28.15 9.35 2.06
CA VAL A 120 27.64 8.14 1.39
C VAL A 120 26.60 8.48 0.32
N LYS A 121 25.63 9.34 0.62
CA LYS A 121 24.60 9.76 -0.33
C LYS A 121 25.17 10.51 -1.55
N PRO A 122 26.04 11.53 -1.41
CA PRO A 122 26.72 12.14 -2.54
C PRO A 122 27.51 11.13 -3.40
N CYS A 123 28.22 10.18 -2.78
CA CYS A 123 28.96 9.14 -3.51
C CYS A 123 28.03 8.26 -4.35
N ILE A 124 26.92 7.79 -3.78
CA ILE A 124 25.92 6.97 -4.48
C ILE A 124 25.33 7.77 -5.65
N LEU A 125 24.92 9.03 -5.42
CA LEU A 125 24.31 9.86 -6.46
C LEU A 125 25.29 10.13 -7.62
N SER A 126 26.56 10.41 -7.32
CA SER A 126 27.58 10.64 -8.36
C SER A 126 27.85 9.38 -9.17
N ALA A 127 27.94 8.22 -8.53
CA ALA A 127 28.16 6.95 -9.20
C ALA A 127 26.95 6.57 -10.08
N VAL A 128 25.73 6.63 -9.54
CA VAL A 128 24.49 6.31 -10.27
C VAL A 128 24.29 7.25 -11.46
N GLN A 129 24.53 8.55 -11.28
CA GLN A 129 24.41 9.51 -12.38
C GLN A 129 25.39 9.20 -13.52
N LYS A 130 26.65 8.89 -13.20
CA LYS A 130 27.68 8.60 -14.22
C LYS A 130 27.47 7.26 -14.92
N VAL A 131 26.98 6.24 -14.22
CA VAL A 131 26.87 4.87 -14.75
C VAL A 131 25.50 4.59 -15.37
N LEU A 132 24.43 5.10 -14.75
CA LEU A 132 23.04 4.75 -15.08
C LEU A 132 22.23 5.96 -15.59
N GLY A 133 22.80 7.16 -15.55
CA GLY A 133 22.17 8.40 -16.04
C GLY A 133 21.28 9.12 -15.02
N ASP A 134 20.80 10.30 -15.43
CA ASP A 134 20.07 11.22 -14.55
C ASP A 134 18.72 10.69 -14.05
N GLU A 135 18.02 9.88 -14.85
CA GLU A 135 16.72 9.32 -14.43
C GLU A 135 16.86 8.39 -13.21
N ALA A 136 17.90 7.54 -13.21
CA ALA A 136 18.20 6.66 -12.09
C ALA A 136 18.67 7.45 -10.85
N SER A 137 19.50 8.48 -11.07
CA SER A 137 19.98 9.36 -9.98
C SER A 137 18.84 10.10 -9.30
N ASN A 138 17.88 10.62 -10.07
CA ASN A 138 16.72 11.33 -9.52
C ASN A 138 15.82 10.45 -8.66
N LYS A 139 15.71 9.15 -8.96
CA LYS A 139 15.00 8.18 -8.11
C LYS A 139 15.72 7.98 -6.78
N MET A 140 17.05 7.92 -6.78
CA MET A 140 17.89 7.73 -5.58
C MET A 140 17.98 8.98 -4.69
N LYS A 141 17.74 10.18 -5.22
CA LYS A 141 17.66 11.42 -4.42
C LYS A 141 16.61 11.38 -3.31
N GLN A 142 15.56 10.57 -3.50
CA GLN A 142 14.48 10.39 -2.53
C GLN A 142 14.91 9.58 -1.28
N MET A 143 16.10 8.98 -1.31
CA MET A 143 16.63 8.21 -0.18
C MET A 143 17.10 9.17 0.92
N SER A 144 16.54 9.04 2.11
CA SER A 144 17.06 9.69 3.31
C SER A 144 17.86 8.67 4.11
N LEU A 145 19.09 9.03 4.49
CA LEU A 145 20.05 8.21 5.23
C LEU A 145 20.24 8.69 6.68
N SER A 146 19.47 9.70 7.11
CA SER A 146 19.46 10.20 8.48
C SER A 146 18.02 10.43 8.97
N ASP A 147 17.73 10.05 10.20
CA ASP A 147 16.48 10.42 10.86
C ASP A 147 16.55 11.88 11.35
N SER A 148 15.92 12.80 10.63
CA SER A 148 15.83 14.20 11.03
C SER A 148 14.65 14.50 11.99
N ARG A 149 14.12 13.49 12.70
CA ARG A 149 13.04 13.68 13.69
C ARG A 149 13.48 13.99 15.13
N TYR A 150 14.74 14.32 15.35
CA TYR A 150 15.22 14.75 16.67
C TYR A 150 15.88 16.12 16.60
N TYR A 151 15.06 17.17 16.70
CA TYR A 151 15.37 18.43 17.38
C TYR A 151 14.10 18.92 18.08
#